data_AF-A0A4P7C147-F1
#
_entry.id   AF-A0A4P7C147-F1
#
_cell.length_a   1.000
_cell.length_b   1.000
_cell.length_c   1.000
_cell.angle_alpha   90.00
_cell.angle_beta   90.00
_cell.angle_gamma   90.00
#
_symmetry.space_group_name_H-M   'P 1'
#
loop_
_entity.id
_entity.type
_entity.pdbx_description
1 polymer ?
#
loop_
_entity_poly.entity_id
_entity_poly.type
_entity_poly.pdbx_seq_one_letter_code
_entity_poly.pdbx_strand_id
1 'polypeptide(L)'
;MQEIQIKSLVELQRAVTRFDGTHLFRGQTRHYLNAYGQLNIPSSFDRHGCMPPLMFKWTHYSKALIRAFTGLDYHSLSMGMSQAVLQHYGWRSFFIDLTKSPHVACWFAANAYQENRSVQLCEDFEENPAQLIHRAASFSVSSEPGHLYVVDPNYLIPFLIIRAPKSPTSACPIVGAYRGEP
;
A
#
# COMPACT_ATOMS: atom_id res chain seq x y z
N MET A 1 -12.34 19.87 5.29
CA MET A 1 -11.55 19.05 4.37
C MET A 1 -11.12 19.94 3.22
N GLN A 2 -9.82 19.99 2.93
CA GLN A 2 -9.26 20.84 1.87
C GLN A 2 -8.79 19.96 0.71
N GLU A 3 -9.19 20.29 -0.52
CA GLU A 3 -8.65 19.66 -1.73
C GLU A 3 -7.79 20.68 -2.48
N ILE A 4 -6.59 20.26 -2.88
CA ILE A 4 -5.65 21.07 -3.65
C ILE A 4 -5.28 20.32 -4.92
N GLN A 5 -5.50 20.98 -6.05
CA GLN A 5 -5.02 20.53 -7.35
C GLN A 5 -3.63 21.12 -7.57
N ILE A 6 -2.63 20.27 -7.76
CA ILE A 6 -1.23 20.66 -7.88
C ILE A 6 -0.75 20.34 -9.28
N LYS A 7 -0.28 21.33 -10.04
CA LYS A 7 0.10 21.13 -11.45
C LYS A 7 1.61 20.98 -11.66
N SER A 8 2.41 21.29 -10.65
CA SER A 8 3.88 21.26 -10.73
C SER A 8 4.54 20.62 -9.50
N LEU A 9 5.78 20.13 -9.67
CA LEU A 9 6.56 19.57 -8.56
C LEU A 9 6.84 20.60 -7.47
N VAL A 10 7.08 21.85 -7.84
CA VAL A 10 7.38 22.95 -6.91
C VAL A 10 6.17 23.29 -6.04
N GLU A 11 4.96 23.19 -6.59
CA GLU A 11 3.72 23.30 -5.81
C GLU A 11 3.56 22.11 -4.86
N LEU A 12 3.86 20.88 -5.31
CA LEU A 12 3.78 19.68 -4.47
C LEU A 12 4.71 19.76 -3.27
N GLN A 13 5.97 20.13 -3.50
CA GLN A 13 6.95 20.30 -2.44
C GLN A 13 6.48 21.36 -1.44
N ARG A 14 6.06 22.54 -1.91
CA ARG A 14 5.54 23.60 -1.04
C ARG A 14 4.31 23.17 -0.24
N ALA A 15 3.43 22.35 -0.80
CA ALA A 15 2.26 21.85 -0.09
C ALA A 15 2.65 20.85 1.02
N VAL A 16 3.62 19.99 0.75
CA VAL A 16 4.10 18.97 1.70
C VAL A 16 4.93 19.59 2.83
N THR A 17 5.78 20.60 2.54
CA THR A 17 6.62 21.27 3.55
C THR A 17 5.81 21.99 4.64
N ARG A 18 4.52 22.25 4.40
CA ARG A 18 3.62 22.83 5.41
C ARG A 18 3.33 21.90 6.58
N PHE A 19 3.61 20.60 6.43
CA PHE A 19 3.37 19.61 7.47
C PHE A 19 4.63 19.39 8.29
N ASP A 20 4.48 19.54 9.60
CA ASP A 20 5.50 19.51 10.66
C ASP A 20 6.05 18.10 11.00
N GLY A 21 5.87 17.13 10.11
CA GLY A 21 6.36 15.75 10.30
C GLY A 21 5.60 14.92 11.35
N THR A 22 4.60 15.48 12.04
CA THR A 22 3.68 14.72 12.92
C THR A 22 2.62 13.95 12.11
N HIS A 23 2.39 14.40 10.89
CA HIS A 23 1.40 13.89 9.97
C HIS A 23 1.88 12.64 9.21
N LEU A 24 0.93 11.78 8.87
CA LEU A 24 1.16 10.60 8.05
C LEU A 24 0.61 10.82 6.63
N PHE A 25 1.23 10.17 5.67
CA PHE A 25 0.91 10.29 4.25
C PHE A 25 0.43 8.97 3.69
N ARG A 26 -0.49 9.03 2.72
CA ARG A 26 -0.92 7.88 1.93
C ARG A 26 -1.03 8.26 0.46
N GLY A 27 -0.43 7.44 -0.39
CA GLY A 27 -0.57 7.56 -1.84
C GLY A 27 -1.55 6.55 -2.39
N GLN A 28 -2.41 6.98 -3.31
CA GLN A 28 -3.30 6.08 -4.04
C GLN A 28 -3.47 6.55 -5.48
N THR A 29 -3.55 5.59 -6.40
CA THR A 29 -3.84 5.85 -7.82
C THR A 29 -5.31 6.13 -8.10
N ARG A 30 -6.18 5.91 -7.11
CA ARG A 30 -7.63 6.13 -7.21
C ARG A 30 -8.14 6.88 -6.00
N HIS A 31 -9.17 7.68 -6.22
CA HIS A 31 -9.95 8.31 -5.16
C HIS A 31 -11.10 7.38 -4.76
N TYR A 32 -11.25 7.12 -3.46
CA TYR A 32 -12.34 6.30 -2.95
C TYR A 32 -13.31 7.18 -2.16
N LEU A 33 -14.58 7.08 -2.50
CA LEU A 33 -15.67 7.74 -1.80
C LEU A 33 -16.54 6.68 -1.12
N ASN A 34 -17.13 7.01 0.03
CA ASN A 34 -18.13 6.19 0.69
C ASN A 34 -19.50 6.35 -0.01
N ALA A 35 -20.51 5.62 0.47
CA ALA A 35 -21.88 5.67 -0.05
C ALA A 35 -22.54 7.07 0.03
N TYR A 36 -22.03 7.93 0.92
CA TYR A 36 -22.48 9.31 1.10
C TYR A 36 -21.65 10.33 0.31
N GLY A 37 -20.76 9.86 -0.59
CA GLY A 37 -19.90 10.72 -1.40
C GLY A 37 -18.75 11.38 -0.62
N GLN A 38 -18.50 10.96 0.63
CA GLN A 38 -17.40 11.49 1.45
C GLN A 38 -16.13 10.67 1.23
N LEU A 39 -14.97 11.29 1.46
CA LEU A 39 -13.69 10.60 1.33
C LEU A 39 -13.62 9.37 2.24
N ASN A 40 -13.21 8.25 1.66
CA ASN A 40 -12.90 7.03 2.38
C ASN A 40 -11.44 6.62 2.15
N ILE A 41 -10.77 6.13 3.19
CA ILE A 41 -9.46 5.47 3.08
C ILE A 41 -9.66 3.99 3.40
N PRO A 42 -10.14 3.19 2.43
CA PRO A 42 -10.46 1.81 2.70
C PRO A 42 -9.19 0.98 2.88
N SER A 43 -9.25 0.02 3.82
CA SER A 43 -8.26 -1.03 3.94
C SER A 43 -8.30 -1.96 2.71
N SER A 44 -7.32 -2.85 2.60
CA SER A 44 -7.34 -3.85 1.52
C SER A 44 -8.51 -4.85 1.67
N PHE A 45 -8.96 -5.13 2.90
CA PHE A 45 -10.15 -5.93 3.17
C PHE A 45 -11.42 -5.21 2.74
N ASP A 46 -11.55 -3.92 3.01
CA ASP A 46 -12.73 -3.16 2.58
C ASP A 46 -12.86 -3.12 1.06
N ARG A 47 -11.72 -3.08 0.34
CA ARG A 47 -11.71 -3.02 -1.13
C ARG A 47 -11.91 -4.37 -1.81
N HIS A 48 -11.41 -5.45 -1.23
CA HIS A 48 -11.29 -6.74 -1.92
C HIS A 48 -11.87 -7.94 -1.16
N GLY A 49 -12.46 -7.67 0.01
CA GLY A 49 -12.94 -8.68 0.93
C GLY A 49 -11.82 -9.40 1.71
N CYS A 50 -12.22 -10.00 2.81
CA CYS A 50 -11.43 -10.97 3.54
C CYS A 50 -11.71 -12.38 2.98
N MET A 51 -10.67 -13.23 2.93
CA MET A 51 -10.81 -14.67 2.68
C MET A 51 -10.49 -15.41 3.98
N PRO A 52 -11.49 -15.68 4.86
CA PRO A 52 -11.23 -16.13 6.22
C PRO A 52 -10.37 -17.40 6.33
N PRO A 53 -10.58 -18.46 5.51
CA PRO A 53 -9.74 -19.66 5.60
C PRO A 53 -8.26 -19.39 5.31
N LEU A 54 -7.96 -18.52 4.35
CA LEU A 54 -6.58 -18.13 4.03
C LEU A 54 -6.01 -17.20 5.10
N MET A 55 -6.81 -16.27 5.61
CA MET A 55 -6.40 -15.38 6.70
C MET A 55 -5.97 -16.20 7.94
N PHE A 56 -6.74 -17.21 8.35
CA PHE A 56 -6.38 -18.05 9.48
C PHE A 56 -5.10 -18.86 9.22
N LYS A 57 -4.95 -19.45 8.03
CA LYS A 57 -3.72 -20.17 7.65
C LYS A 57 -2.49 -19.27 7.68
N TRP A 58 -2.53 -18.12 7.01
CA TRP A 58 -1.42 -17.17 6.98
C TRP A 58 -1.12 -16.58 8.36
N THR A 59 -2.16 -16.38 9.18
CA THR A 59 -1.98 -15.95 10.58
C THR A 59 -1.25 -17.00 11.39
N HIS A 60 -1.63 -18.28 11.25
CA HIS A 60 -0.97 -19.37 11.93
C HIS A 60 0.52 -19.47 11.53
N TYR A 61 0.82 -19.48 10.24
CA TYR A 61 2.19 -19.61 9.73
C TYR A 61 3.06 -18.42 10.08
N SER A 62 2.56 -17.19 9.93
CA SER A 62 3.32 -15.99 10.32
C SER A 62 3.59 -15.93 11.82
N LYS A 63 2.64 -16.34 12.68
CA LYS A 63 2.88 -16.45 14.12
C LYS A 63 3.98 -17.47 14.44
N ALA A 64 3.97 -18.62 13.76
CA ALA A 64 5.01 -19.63 13.94
C ALA A 64 6.40 -19.09 13.53
N LEU A 65 6.48 -18.37 12.42
CA LEU A 65 7.72 -17.70 11.98
C LEU A 65 8.17 -16.62 12.96
N ILE A 66 7.28 -15.72 13.37
CA ILE A 66 7.61 -14.65 14.34
C ILE A 66 8.14 -15.27 15.64
N ARG A 67 7.47 -16.30 16.16
CA ARG A 67 7.97 -17.06 17.33
C ARG A 67 9.38 -17.58 17.11
N ALA A 68 9.65 -18.22 15.97
CA ALA A 68 10.96 -18.79 15.68
C ALA A 68 12.07 -17.74 15.67
N PHE A 69 11.79 -16.52 15.16
CA PHE A 69 12.80 -15.45 15.07
C PHE A 69 12.91 -14.58 16.32
N THR A 70 11.85 -14.43 17.09
CA THR A 70 11.81 -13.51 18.24
C THR A 70 11.88 -14.21 19.60
N GLY A 71 11.66 -15.52 19.65
CA GLY A 71 11.54 -16.29 20.89
C GLY A 71 10.24 -16.03 21.68
N LEU A 72 9.33 -15.20 21.16
CA LEU A 72 8.05 -14.90 21.80
C LEU A 72 7.13 -16.12 21.86
N ASP A 73 6.30 -16.18 22.89
CA ASP A 73 5.31 -17.24 23.03
C ASP A 73 4.24 -17.16 21.95
N TYR A 74 3.84 -18.30 21.39
CA TYR A 74 2.87 -18.37 20.30
C TYR A 74 1.51 -17.79 20.71
N HIS A 75 1.08 -18.01 21.95
CA HIS A 75 -0.22 -17.53 22.43
C HIS A 75 -0.20 -16.04 22.76
N SER A 76 0.97 -15.48 23.10
CA SER A 76 1.16 -14.02 23.26
C SER A 76 1.10 -13.23 21.96
N LEU A 77 1.38 -13.86 20.81
CA LEU A 77 1.35 -13.18 19.50
C LEU A 77 -0.08 -12.92 19.04
N SER A 78 -0.44 -11.65 18.90
CA SER A 78 -1.77 -11.25 18.44
C SER A 78 -1.96 -11.48 16.94
N MET A 79 -3.21 -11.69 16.52
CA MET A 79 -3.56 -11.71 15.11
C MET A 79 -3.21 -10.38 14.43
N GLY A 80 -3.30 -9.26 15.14
CA GLY A 80 -2.94 -7.95 14.62
C GLY A 80 -1.46 -7.83 14.28
N MET A 81 -0.56 -8.33 15.13
CA MET A 81 0.88 -8.33 14.83
C MET A 81 1.18 -9.16 13.58
N SER A 82 0.58 -10.35 13.48
CA SER A 82 0.70 -11.21 12.31
C SER A 82 0.21 -10.50 11.04
N GLN A 83 -0.96 -9.87 11.08
CA GLN A 83 -1.54 -9.17 9.92
C GLN A 83 -0.72 -7.93 9.53
N ALA A 84 -0.14 -7.20 10.49
CA ALA A 84 0.76 -6.08 10.23
C ALA A 84 2.04 -6.55 9.52
N VAL A 85 2.64 -7.66 9.97
CA VAL A 85 3.81 -8.25 9.30
C VAL A 85 3.46 -8.69 7.89
N LEU A 86 2.36 -9.43 7.72
CA LEU A 86 1.92 -9.94 6.42
C LEU A 86 1.62 -8.82 5.43
N GLN A 87 1.13 -7.66 5.88
CA GLN A 87 0.89 -6.50 5.04
C GLN A 87 2.17 -5.96 4.39
N HIS A 88 3.31 -6.01 5.07
CA HIS A 88 4.60 -5.64 4.49
C HIS A 88 5.01 -6.56 3.31
N TYR A 89 4.49 -7.78 3.26
CA TYR A 89 4.68 -8.73 2.17
C TYR A 89 3.54 -8.69 1.13
N GLY A 90 2.72 -7.64 1.16
CA GLY A 90 1.64 -7.43 0.18
C GLY A 90 0.39 -8.28 0.46
N TRP A 91 0.28 -8.92 1.62
CA TRP A 91 -0.95 -9.59 2.01
C TRP A 91 -2.04 -8.59 2.35
N ARG A 92 -3.29 -8.99 2.14
CA ARG A 92 -4.43 -8.16 2.52
C ARG A 92 -4.61 -8.17 4.03
N SER A 93 -4.78 -7.00 4.62
CA SER A 93 -5.09 -6.80 6.03
C SER A 93 -6.20 -5.76 6.23
N PHE A 94 -6.65 -5.64 7.49
CA PHE A 94 -7.57 -4.60 7.96
C PHE A 94 -6.88 -3.26 8.25
N PHE A 95 -5.55 -3.20 8.18
CA PHE A 95 -4.80 -1.98 8.44
C PHE A 95 -4.73 -1.09 7.18
N ILE A 96 -4.44 0.18 7.42
CA ILE A 96 -4.20 1.18 6.39
C ILE A 96 -2.70 1.42 6.29
N ASP A 97 -2.12 1.23 5.11
CA ASP A 97 -0.74 1.63 4.85
C ASP A 97 -0.59 3.16 4.92
N LEU A 98 0.21 3.60 5.87
CA LEU A 98 0.57 5.00 6.08
C LEU A 98 2.09 5.11 6.18
N THR A 99 2.64 6.22 5.72
CA THR A 99 4.09 6.48 5.77
C THR A 99 4.37 7.87 6.30
N LYS A 100 5.47 8.02 7.04
CA LYS A 100 6.00 9.33 7.44
C LYS A 100 6.68 10.05 6.27
N SER A 101 7.07 9.31 5.22
CA SER A 101 7.75 9.87 4.07
C SER A 101 6.73 10.26 2.99
N PRO A 102 6.56 11.57 2.71
CA PRO A 102 5.68 12.01 1.63
C PRO A 102 6.15 11.49 0.27
N HIS A 103 7.46 11.26 0.10
CA HIS A 103 8.03 10.71 -1.13
C HIS A 103 7.51 9.29 -1.42
N VAL A 104 7.49 8.44 -0.40
CA VAL A 104 6.97 7.07 -0.52
C VAL A 104 5.48 7.11 -0.88
N ALA A 105 4.71 8.01 -0.24
CA ALA A 105 3.31 8.19 -0.58
C ALA A 105 3.13 8.70 -2.02
N CYS A 106 3.90 9.70 -2.47
CA CYS A 106 3.84 10.16 -3.86
C CYS A 106 4.15 9.04 -4.86
N TRP A 107 5.11 8.16 -4.56
CA TRP A 107 5.42 7.02 -5.41
C TRP A 107 4.22 6.08 -5.57
N PHE A 108 3.53 5.73 -4.48
CA PHE A 108 2.31 4.92 -4.55
C PHE A 108 1.12 5.63 -5.20
N ALA A 109 1.06 6.96 -5.15
CA ALA A 109 0.08 7.74 -5.88
C ALA A 109 0.32 7.70 -7.41
N ALA A 110 1.58 7.57 -7.83
CA ALA A 110 1.97 7.56 -9.24
C ALA A 110 2.03 6.16 -9.86
N ASN A 111 2.16 5.10 -9.06
CA ASN A 111 2.37 3.74 -9.56
C ASN A 111 1.20 2.82 -9.19
N ALA A 112 0.61 2.19 -10.21
CA ALA A 112 -0.43 1.19 -10.07
C ALA A 112 0.17 -0.20 -9.91
N TYR A 113 -0.37 -0.95 -8.95
CA TYR A 113 -0.08 -2.37 -8.77
C TYR A 113 -0.67 -3.20 -9.92
N GLN A 114 0.13 -4.14 -10.43
CA GLN A 114 -0.26 -5.16 -11.39
C GLN A 114 0.09 -6.55 -10.84
N GLU A 115 -0.84 -7.49 -10.98
CA GLU A 115 -0.62 -8.91 -10.62
C GLU A 115 -0.61 -9.73 -11.90
N ASN A 116 0.52 -10.39 -12.18
CA ASN A 116 0.65 -11.37 -13.23
C ASN A 116 0.60 -12.77 -12.62
N ARG A 117 -0.15 -13.67 -13.24
CA ARG A 117 -0.23 -15.07 -12.82
C ARG A 117 0.56 -15.93 -13.78
N SER A 118 1.44 -16.76 -13.25
CA SER A 118 2.10 -17.82 -13.99
C SER A 118 1.77 -19.16 -13.35
N VAL A 119 1.71 -20.19 -14.19
CA VAL A 119 1.57 -21.57 -13.73
C VAL A 119 2.94 -22.21 -13.86
N GLN A 120 3.42 -22.78 -12.76
CA GLN A 120 4.61 -23.60 -12.72
C GLN A 120 4.19 -25.04 -12.45
N LEU A 121 4.65 -25.95 -13.30
CA LEU A 121 4.54 -27.38 -13.05
C LEU A 121 5.74 -27.78 -12.20
N CYS A 122 5.49 -28.39 -11.05
CA CYS A 122 6.51 -28.97 -10.19
C CYS A 122 6.04 -30.33 -9.69
N GLU A 123 6.83 -30.95 -8.85
CA GLU A 123 6.47 -32.17 -8.13
C GLU A 123 6.18 -31.82 -6.66
N ASP A 124 5.27 -32.54 -6.01
CA ASP A 124 5.15 -32.50 -4.56
C ASP A 124 6.18 -33.43 -3.88
N PHE A 125 6.09 -33.59 -2.55
CA PHE A 125 7.05 -34.41 -1.82
C PHE A 125 6.93 -35.91 -2.11
N GLU A 126 5.85 -36.34 -2.78
CA GLU A 126 5.60 -37.73 -3.20
C GLU A 126 5.85 -37.91 -4.71
N GLU A 127 6.52 -36.95 -5.36
CA GLU A 127 6.80 -36.94 -6.80
C GLU A 127 5.54 -36.88 -7.68
N ASN A 128 4.38 -36.51 -7.12
CA ASN A 128 3.18 -36.30 -7.92
C ASN A 128 3.25 -34.95 -8.64
N PRO A 129 2.75 -34.84 -9.88
CA PRO A 129 2.73 -33.58 -10.61
C PRO A 129 1.79 -32.57 -9.91
N ALA A 130 2.34 -31.44 -9.50
CA ALA A 130 1.66 -30.34 -8.86
C ALA A 130 1.67 -29.09 -9.75
N GLN A 131 0.54 -28.38 -9.79
CA GLN A 131 0.43 -27.08 -10.45
C GLN A 131 0.45 -25.96 -9.41
N LEU A 132 1.52 -25.17 -9.43
CA LEU A 132 1.67 -23.99 -8.59
C LEU A 132 1.25 -22.74 -9.36
N ILE A 133 0.26 -22.03 -8.81
CA ILE A 133 -0.13 -20.71 -9.32
C ILE A 133 0.74 -19.67 -8.63
N HIS A 134 1.75 -19.17 -9.33
CA HIS A 134 2.60 -18.10 -8.85
C HIS A 134 1.98 -16.75 -9.19
N ARG A 135 1.94 -15.84 -8.22
CA ARG A 135 1.45 -14.46 -8.38
C ARG A 135 2.64 -13.52 -8.32
N ALA A 136 3.07 -13.03 -9.47
CA ALA A 136 4.11 -12.02 -9.55
C ALA A 136 3.48 -10.63 -9.43
N ALA A 137 3.96 -9.85 -8.46
CA ALA A 137 3.59 -8.46 -8.29
C ALA A 137 4.55 -7.55 -9.06
N SER A 138 4.01 -6.60 -9.82
CA SER A 138 4.79 -5.52 -10.41
C SER A 138 4.06 -4.19 -10.24
N PHE A 139 4.79 -3.09 -10.41
CA PHE A 139 4.22 -1.76 -10.40
C PHE A 139 4.52 -1.06 -11.72
N SER A 140 3.51 -0.42 -12.27
CA SER A 140 3.61 0.38 -13.49
C SER A 140 3.12 1.79 -13.22
N VAL A 141 3.67 2.78 -13.89
CA VAL A 141 3.17 4.15 -13.78
C VAL A 141 1.70 4.23 -14.21
N SER A 142 0.84 4.77 -13.35
CA SER A 142 -0.60 4.94 -13.60
C SER A 142 -0.87 5.98 -14.70
N SER A 143 -1.91 5.79 -15.51
CA SER A 143 -2.41 6.81 -16.45
C SER A 143 -3.20 7.91 -15.75
N GLU A 144 -3.88 7.55 -14.66
CA GLU A 144 -4.78 8.43 -13.91
C GLU A 144 -4.03 9.39 -12.98
N PRO A 145 -4.64 10.52 -12.61
CA PRO A 145 -4.12 11.42 -11.58
C PRO A 145 -3.86 10.68 -10.27
N GLY A 146 -2.70 10.95 -9.66
CA GLY A 146 -2.37 10.42 -8.34
C GLY A 146 -3.04 11.23 -7.23
N HIS A 147 -3.43 10.54 -6.16
CA HIS A 147 -4.01 11.14 -4.96
C HIS A 147 -3.07 10.94 -3.77
N LEU A 148 -2.66 12.04 -3.15
CA LEU A 148 -1.91 12.06 -1.91
C LEU A 148 -2.81 12.56 -0.79
N TYR A 149 -2.90 11.78 0.28
CA TYR A 149 -3.68 12.11 1.47
C TYR A 149 -2.75 12.41 2.63
N VAL A 150 -3.10 13.42 3.41
CA VAL A 150 -2.44 13.73 4.68
C VAL A 150 -3.41 13.39 5.81
N VAL A 151 -2.93 12.60 6.76
CA VAL A 151 -3.69 12.01 7.87
C VAL A 151 -3.05 12.44 9.18
N ASP A 152 -3.86 13.01 10.07
CA ASP A 152 -3.44 13.20 11.46
C ASP A 152 -3.65 11.88 12.22
N PRO A 153 -2.59 11.29 12.81
CA PRO A 153 -2.71 10.03 13.54
C PRO A 153 -3.67 10.08 14.73
N ASN A 154 -3.94 11.27 15.29
CA ASN A 154 -4.86 11.43 16.43
C ASN A 154 -6.33 11.35 16.03
N TYR A 155 -6.66 11.75 14.79
CA TYR A 155 -8.04 11.82 14.32
C TYR A 155 -8.35 10.76 13.25
N LEU A 156 -7.35 10.08 12.69
CA LEU A 156 -7.46 9.06 11.62
C LEU A 156 -8.33 9.48 10.42
N ILE A 157 -8.59 10.78 10.28
CA ILE A 157 -9.40 11.36 9.21
C ILE A 157 -8.43 12.13 8.30
N PRO A 158 -8.46 11.86 6.98
CA PRO A 158 -7.73 12.67 6.03
C PRO A 158 -8.29 14.10 6.01
N PHE A 159 -7.41 15.08 6.14
CA PHE A 159 -7.82 16.50 6.17
C PHE A 159 -7.40 17.27 4.92
N LEU A 160 -6.36 16.80 4.21
CA LEU A 160 -5.91 17.37 2.93
C LEU A 160 -5.75 16.29 1.85
N ILE A 161 -6.33 16.56 0.67
CA ILE A 161 -6.15 15.77 -0.55
C ILE A 161 -5.36 16.61 -1.55
N ILE A 162 -4.27 16.05 -2.05
CA ILE A 162 -3.49 16.63 -3.14
C ILE A 162 -3.71 15.76 -4.38
N ARG A 163 -4.22 16.35 -5.46
CA ARG A 163 -4.36 15.71 -6.77
C ARG A 163 -3.32 16.27 -7.73
N ALA A 164 -2.50 15.40 -8.30
CA ALA A 164 -1.45 15.80 -9.25
C ALA A 164 -1.78 15.27 -10.66
N PRO A 165 -1.91 16.15 -11.69
CA PRO A 165 -2.01 15.75 -13.07
C PRO A 165 -0.65 15.29 -13.59
N LYS A 166 -0.67 14.45 -14.61
CA LYS A 166 0.52 13.93 -15.27
C LYS A 166 0.97 14.93 -16.35
N SER A 167 2.23 15.40 -16.32
CA SER A 167 2.80 16.14 -17.46
C SER A 167 3.15 15.17 -18.61
N PRO A 168 2.99 15.54 -19.90
CA PRO A 168 3.14 14.61 -21.03
C PRO A 168 4.60 14.35 -21.46
N THR A 169 5.56 15.10 -20.95
CA THR A 169 6.94 15.07 -21.43
C THR A 169 7.91 14.77 -20.30
N SER A 170 8.64 13.66 -20.47
CA SER A 170 9.60 13.07 -19.53
C SER A 170 8.97 12.62 -18.21
N ALA A 171 9.68 11.74 -17.50
CA ALA A 171 9.27 11.10 -16.25
C ALA A 171 8.33 11.98 -15.41
N CYS A 172 7.27 11.37 -14.87
CA CYS A 172 6.41 11.98 -13.88
C CYS A 172 7.24 12.91 -12.97
N PRO A 173 6.84 14.16 -12.68
CA PRO A 173 7.64 15.03 -11.83
C PRO A 173 7.97 14.39 -10.46
N ILE A 174 7.17 13.38 -10.08
CA ILE A 174 7.30 12.53 -8.90
C ILE A 174 8.37 11.42 -9.07
N VAL A 175 8.59 10.93 -10.29
CA VAL A 175 9.52 9.84 -10.65
C VAL A 175 10.90 10.38 -11.09
N GLY A 176 10.96 11.60 -11.63
CA GLY A 176 12.21 12.25 -12.06
C GLY A 176 13.22 12.52 -10.93
N ALA A 177 12.80 12.44 -9.66
CA ALA A 177 13.67 12.61 -8.51
C ALA A 177 14.37 11.31 -8.04
N TYR A 178 14.12 10.16 -8.67
CA TYR A 178 14.51 8.85 -8.11
C TYR A 178 15.05 7.84 -9.14
N ARG A 179 15.81 8.30 -10.13
CA ARG A 179 16.91 7.47 -10.66
C ARG A 179 18.11 7.66 -9.75
N GLY A 180 18.07 7.02 -8.57
CA GLY A 180 19.29 6.70 -7.86
C GLY A 180 19.99 5.63 -8.68
N GLU A 181 21.04 6.02 -9.40
CA GLU A 181 22.04 5.06 -9.86
C GLU A 181 22.70 4.41 -8.63
N PRO A 182 23.11 3.13 -8.73
CA PRO A 182 23.62 2.34 -7.61
C PRO A 182 24.82 2.97 -6.89
#